data_AF-A0A1L7XWS3-F1
#
_entry.id   AF-A0A1L7XWS3-F1
#
_cell.length_a   1.000
_cell.length_b   1.000
_cell.length_c   1.000
_cell.angle_alpha   90.00
_cell.angle_beta   90.00
_cell.angle_gamma   90.00
#
_symmetry.space_group_name_H-M   'P 1'
#
loop_
_entity.id
_entity.type
_entity.pdbx_description
1 polymer ?
#
loop_
_entity_poly.entity_id
_entity_poly.type
_entity_poly.pdbx_seq_one_letter_code
_entity_poly.pdbx_strand_id
1 'polypeptide(L)'
;MNLTAELGLITKTHDRHYHLDLQILGDETSNSLLNLIEAASKSGTLKRFAPSEFGVDGLPFPFTAFKVAAIEKLRATPSLEYAIFITGFFLDFYGMPHAPTYMPGVSVIVDVENMKAAIPGEGNTPTVFTYTKDVAEFIAASLDLPKWRQRSIIAVVHDSPQDLRARKNTELASNIPRYEFFPKNSLVGLVLVFGIAMEEGLFDFKGQSLNEMLPEIKSMSVEVFLQTYWGSK
;
A
#
# COMPACT_ATOMS: atom_id res chain seq x y z
N MET A 1 -5.99 -21.85 -3.51
CA MET A 1 -6.54 -21.27 -2.26
C MET A 1 -6.69 -19.78 -2.51
N ASN A 2 -7.92 -19.28 -2.53
CA ASN A 2 -8.26 -17.96 -3.05
C ASN A 2 -7.75 -16.86 -2.11
N LEU A 3 -6.90 -15.95 -2.61
CA LEU A 3 -6.38 -14.78 -1.87
C LEU A 3 -7.48 -13.87 -1.30
N THR A 4 -8.68 -13.95 -1.86
CA THR A 4 -9.88 -13.17 -1.48
C THR A 4 -10.46 -13.53 -0.12
N ALA A 5 -10.14 -14.70 0.45
CA ALA A 5 -10.86 -15.22 1.62
C ALA A 5 -10.32 -14.76 2.98
N GLU A 6 -9.04 -14.41 3.12
CA GLU A 6 -8.44 -14.11 4.44
C GLU A 6 -8.05 -12.64 4.64
N LEU A 7 -7.81 -11.88 3.59
CA LEU A 7 -7.46 -10.45 3.71
C LEU A 7 -8.70 -9.52 3.73
N GLY A 8 -9.87 -10.02 3.35
CA GLY A 8 -11.17 -9.33 3.52
C GLY A 8 -11.82 -9.50 4.89
N LEU A 9 -11.08 -10.03 5.89
CA LEU A 9 -11.59 -10.42 7.20
C LEU A 9 -10.89 -9.70 8.36
N ILE A 10 -10.76 -8.37 8.27
CA ILE A 10 -10.82 -7.53 9.48
C ILE A 10 -12.27 -7.08 9.69
N THR A 11 -13.18 -8.04 9.83
CA THR A 11 -14.59 -7.79 10.17
C THR A 11 -15.01 -8.47 11.47
N LYS A 12 -14.07 -9.08 12.20
CA LYS A 12 -14.43 -9.94 13.34
C LYS A 12 -13.47 -9.98 14.53
N THR A 13 -12.64 -8.97 14.74
CA THR A 13 -11.73 -8.97 15.91
C THR A 13 -12.09 -8.00 17.02
N HIS A 14 -13.02 -7.07 16.82
CA HIS A 14 -13.51 -6.21 17.90
C HIS A 14 -14.99 -5.88 17.61
N ASP A 15 -15.80 -5.57 18.64
CA ASP A 15 -17.18 -5.03 18.54
C ASP A 15 -17.23 -3.65 17.85
N ARG A 16 -16.60 -3.53 16.68
CA ARG A 16 -16.34 -2.26 15.98
C ARG A 16 -16.80 -2.39 14.54
N HIS A 17 -17.58 -1.41 14.11
CA HIS A 17 -18.33 -1.45 12.85
C HIS A 17 -17.53 -0.85 11.67
N TYR A 18 -16.56 -1.58 11.14
CA TYR A 18 -15.72 -1.16 10.01
C TYR A 18 -15.41 -2.30 9.01
N HIS A 19 -14.95 -1.93 7.81
CA HIS A 19 -14.52 -2.86 6.75
C HIS A 19 -13.28 -2.32 6.00
N LEU A 20 -12.40 -3.24 5.59
CA LEU A 20 -11.17 -3.01 4.84
C LEU A 20 -11.16 -3.94 3.61
N ASP A 21 -11.10 -3.36 2.41
CA ASP A 21 -10.88 -4.10 1.15
C ASP A 21 -9.49 -3.77 0.61
N LEU A 22 -8.83 -4.73 -0.05
CA LEU A 22 -7.41 -4.63 -0.42
C LEU A 22 -7.08 -5.01 -1.87
N GLN A 23 -8.03 -5.47 -2.69
CA GLN A 23 -7.74 -5.78 -4.10
C GLN A 23 -8.89 -5.50 -5.06
N ILE A 24 -8.64 -4.61 -6.02
CA ILE A 24 -9.53 -4.37 -7.17
C ILE A 24 -8.71 -4.59 -8.46
N LEU A 25 -8.94 -5.71 -9.13
CA LEU A 25 -8.14 -6.14 -10.29
C LEU A 25 -8.96 -6.31 -11.58
N GLY A 26 -10.29 -6.17 -11.49
CA GLY A 26 -11.20 -6.31 -12.63
C GLY A 26 -12.65 -6.01 -12.27
N ASP A 27 -13.53 -6.11 -13.27
CA ASP A 27 -14.95 -5.76 -13.15
C ASP A 27 -15.66 -6.50 -12.02
N GLU A 28 -15.38 -7.80 -11.84
CA GLU A 28 -16.02 -8.60 -10.77
C GLU A 28 -15.65 -8.10 -9.37
N THR A 29 -14.36 -7.84 -9.12
CA THR A 29 -13.87 -7.28 -7.84
C THR A 29 -14.38 -5.86 -7.62
N SER A 30 -14.47 -5.06 -8.68
CA SER A 30 -15.04 -3.71 -8.64
C SER A 30 -16.52 -3.74 -8.26
N ASN A 31 -17.32 -4.55 -8.95
CA ASN A 31 -18.75 -4.71 -8.66
C ASN A 31 -18.97 -5.23 -7.23
N SER A 32 -18.12 -6.15 -6.77
CA SER A 32 -18.17 -6.67 -5.40
C SER A 32 -17.94 -5.57 -4.37
N LEU A 33 -16.92 -4.71 -4.56
CA LEU A 33 -16.67 -3.56 -3.68
C LEU A 33 -17.84 -2.56 -3.69
N LEU A 34 -18.39 -2.24 -4.86
CA LEU A 34 -19.53 -1.33 -4.97
C LEU A 34 -20.78 -1.88 -4.26
N ASN A 35 -20.99 -3.20 -4.33
CA ASN A 35 -22.07 -3.87 -3.59
C ASN A 35 -21.80 -3.88 -2.08
N LEU A 36 -20.54 -3.98 -1.68
CA LEU A 36 -20.17 -3.95 -0.27
C LEU A 36 -20.37 -2.57 0.35
N ILE A 37 -20.03 -1.50 -0.36
CA ILE A 37 -20.34 -0.13 0.06
C ILE A 37 -21.85 0.06 0.22
N GLU A 38 -22.64 -0.47 -0.72
CA GLU A 38 -24.11 -0.45 -0.66
C GLU A 38 -24.65 -1.20 0.57
N ALA A 39 -24.11 -2.39 0.84
CA ALA A 39 -24.54 -3.20 1.98
C ALA A 39 -24.15 -2.53 3.30
N ALA A 40 -22.94 -1.97 3.38
CA ALA A 40 -22.45 -1.22 4.54
C ALA A 40 -23.37 -0.03 4.85
N SER A 41 -23.78 0.72 3.82
CA SER A 41 -24.65 1.88 4.00
C SER A 41 -26.04 1.53 4.53
N LYS A 42 -26.56 0.35 4.14
CA LYS A 42 -27.86 -0.19 4.58
C LYS A 42 -27.81 -0.92 5.91
N SER A 43 -26.62 -1.30 6.39
CA SER A 43 -26.46 -2.10 7.60
C SER A 43 -26.94 -1.40 8.88
N GLY A 44 -26.97 -0.07 8.89
CA GLY A 44 -27.27 0.77 10.07
C GLY A 44 -26.18 0.75 11.15
N THR A 45 -25.33 -0.28 11.17
CA THR A 45 -24.28 -0.51 12.16
C THR A 45 -22.93 0.00 11.70
N LEU A 46 -22.54 -0.24 10.43
CA LEU A 46 -21.31 0.30 9.86
C LEU A 46 -21.38 1.82 9.75
N LYS A 47 -20.37 2.49 10.34
CA LYS A 47 -20.21 3.94 10.31
C LYS A 47 -19.00 4.38 9.52
N ARG A 48 -18.01 3.49 9.35
CA ARG A 48 -16.74 3.79 8.70
C ARG A 48 -16.40 2.77 7.62
N PHE A 49 -15.81 3.24 6.52
CA PHE A 49 -15.38 2.41 5.40
C PHE A 49 -14.01 2.84 4.87
N ALA A 50 -13.07 1.91 4.76
CA ALA A 50 -11.75 2.14 4.18
C ALA A 50 -11.66 1.45 2.80
N PRO A 51 -11.69 2.19 1.68
CA PRO A 51 -11.53 1.59 0.36
C PRO A 51 -10.09 1.14 0.11
N SER A 52 -9.93 0.24 -0.87
CA SER A 52 -8.65 -0.36 -1.31
C SER A 52 -7.74 0.62 -2.06
N GLU A 53 -7.25 1.67 -1.40
CA GLU A 53 -6.41 2.71 -2.01
C GLU A 53 -4.92 2.66 -1.66
N PHE A 54 -4.54 1.83 -0.68
CA PHE A 54 -3.19 1.70 -0.11
C PHE A 54 -2.06 1.84 -1.13
N GLY A 55 -1.38 2.99 -1.11
CA GLY A 55 -0.31 3.33 -2.04
C GLY A 55 -0.11 4.85 -2.13
N VAL A 56 0.20 5.32 -3.34
CA VAL A 56 0.29 6.74 -3.68
C VAL A 56 -1.01 7.17 -4.35
N ASP A 57 -1.51 8.34 -3.94
CA ASP A 57 -2.74 8.90 -4.49
C ASP A 57 -2.55 9.32 -5.97
N GLY A 58 -3.52 8.95 -6.82
CA GLY A 58 -3.58 9.43 -8.20
C GLY A 58 -2.67 8.74 -9.22
N LEU A 59 -1.98 7.65 -8.86
CA LEU A 59 -1.14 6.93 -9.85
C LEU A 59 -1.98 6.23 -10.94
N PRO A 60 -1.58 6.34 -12.22
CA PRO A 60 -2.33 5.76 -13.33
C PRO A 60 -2.02 4.26 -13.47
N PHE A 61 -2.75 3.43 -12.74
CA PHE A 61 -2.77 1.98 -12.93
C PHE A 61 -3.90 1.53 -13.86
N PRO A 62 -3.80 0.35 -14.51
CA PRO A 62 -4.88 -0.19 -15.34
C PRO A 62 -6.25 -0.29 -14.63
N PHE A 63 -6.25 -0.41 -13.30
CA PHE A 63 -7.44 -0.53 -12.45
C PHE A 63 -7.88 0.80 -11.79
N THR A 64 -7.30 1.94 -12.18
CA THR A 64 -7.62 3.26 -11.58
C THR A 64 -9.09 3.63 -11.71
N ALA A 65 -9.75 3.26 -12.80
CA ALA A 65 -11.18 3.55 -13.00
C ALA A 65 -12.06 2.91 -11.92
N PHE A 66 -11.71 1.70 -11.45
CA PHE A 66 -12.47 1.00 -10.41
C PHE A 66 -12.29 1.65 -9.03
N LYS A 67 -11.07 2.08 -8.72
CA LYS A 67 -10.72 2.86 -7.53
C LYS A 67 -11.53 4.16 -7.46
N VAL A 68 -11.55 4.91 -8.56
CA VAL A 68 -12.38 6.13 -8.70
C VAL A 68 -13.86 5.83 -8.48
N ALA A 69 -14.40 4.77 -9.09
CA ALA A 69 -15.82 4.41 -8.93
C ALA A 69 -16.20 4.12 -7.47
N ALA A 70 -15.33 3.43 -6.72
CA ALA A 70 -15.55 3.15 -5.30
C ALA A 70 -15.55 4.43 -4.45
N ILE A 71 -14.61 5.35 -4.70
CA ILE A 71 -14.55 6.64 -4.01
C ILE A 71 -15.79 7.48 -4.31
N GLU A 72 -16.22 7.55 -5.57
CA GLU A 72 -17.43 8.31 -5.94
C GLU A 72 -18.69 7.73 -5.29
N LYS A 73 -18.78 6.39 -5.17
CA LYS A 73 -19.86 5.76 -4.44
C LYS A 73 -19.85 6.09 -2.95
N LEU A 74 -18.67 6.11 -2.31
CA LEU A 74 -18.51 6.53 -0.91
C LEU A 74 -18.89 8.01 -0.72
N ARG A 75 -18.50 8.90 -1.63
CA ARG A 75 -18.92 10.32 -1.60
C ARG A 75 -20.44 10.46 -1.67
N ALA A 76 -21.10 9.65 -2.48
CA ALA A 76 -22.55 9.63 -2.60
C ALA A 76 -23.27 8.96 -1.40
N THR A 77 -22.52 8.44 -0.43
CA THR A 77 -23.03 7.66 0.72
C THR A 77 -22.71 8.38 2.05
N PRO A 78 -23.45 9.43 2.42
CA PRO A 78 -23.14 10.23 3.61
C PRO A 78 -23.34 9.50 4.95
N SER A 79 -23.96 8.31 4.93
CA SER A 79 -24.09 7.45 6.12
C SER A 79 -22.78 6.75 6.51
N LEU A 80 -21.79 6.73 5.62
CA LEU A 80 -20.47 6.16 5.86
C LEU A 80 -19.41 7.26 5.86
N GLU A 81 -18.74 7.43 6.98
CA GLU A 81 -17.47 8.16 7.03
C GLU A 81 -16.39 7.30 6.35
N TYR A 82 -15.54 7.89 5.52
CA TYR A 82 -14.50 7.14 4.82
C TYR A 82 -13.17 7.88 4.81
N ALA A 83 -12.09 7.11 4.69
CA ALA A 83 -10.73 7.61 4.61
C ALA A 83 -9.94 6.84 3.54
N ILE A 84 -9.28 7.58 2.66
CA ILE A 84 -8.25 7.08 1.75
C ILE A 84 -6.93 7.09 2.54
N PHE A 85 -6.41 5.92 2.87
CA PHE A 85 -5.12 5.79 3.54
C PHE A 85 -3.98 5.74 2.52
N ILE A 86 -3.15 6.78 2.54
CA ILE A 86 -2.00 6.95 1.65
C ILE A 86 -0.77 6.44 2.38
N THR A 87 -0.17 5.36 1.88
CA THR A 87 0.85 4.57 2.60
C THR A 87 2.21 4.56 1.93
N GLY A 88 2.33 5.10 0.72
CA GLY A 88 3.59 5.09 -0.02
C GLY A 88 3.96 3.68 -0.46
N PHE A 89 5.24 3.33 -0.34
CA PHE A 89 5.79 2.08 -0.84
C PHE A 89 5.96 1.05 0.27
N PHE A 90 5.48 -0.18 0.07
CA PHE A 90 5.55 -1.20 1.12
C PHE A 90 6.94 -1.84 1.27
N LEU A 91 7.44 -1.88 2.50
CA LEU A 91 8.70 -2.54 2.87
C LEU A 91 8.65 -4.07 2.68
N ASP A 92 7.46 -4.65 2.67
CA ASP A 92 7.22 -6.06 2.40
C ASP A 92 7.94 -6.56 1.14
N PHE A 93 8.01 -5.74 0.08
CA PHE A 93 8.71 -6.05 -1.16
C PHE A 93 10.22 -6.28 -0.97
N TYR A 94 10.81 -5.74 0.09
CA TYR A 94 12.23 -5.86 0.41
C TYR A 94 12.53 -6.87 1.49
N GLY A 95 11.52 -7.34 2.22
CA GLY A 95 11.70 -8.28 3.32
C GLY A 95 11.71 -9.74 2.90
N MET A 96 11.22 -10.05 1.70
CA MET A 96 11.01 -11.45 1.27
C MET A 96 12.32 -12.18 0.95
N PRO A 97 12.49 -13.45 1.38
CA PRO A 97 11.49 -14.30 2.03
C PRO A 97 11.52 -14.28 3.57
N HIS A 98 12.28 -13.37 4.19
CA HIS A 98 12.58 -13.42 5.62
C HIS A 98 11.60 -12.63 6.51
N ALA A 99 10.99 -11.57 5.98
CA ALA A 99 9.95 -10.82 6.66
C ALA A 99 8.58 -11.49 6.47
N PRO A 100 7.76 -11.61 7.52
CA PRO A 100 6.39 -12.07 7.37
C PRO A 100 5.60 -11.10 6.49
N THR A 101 4.99 -11.61 5.43
CA THR A 101 4.14 -10.84 4.52
C THR A 101 3.02 -11.70 3.94
N TYR A 102 1.91 -11.04 3.59
CA TYR A 102 0.81 -11.61 2.82
C TYR A 102 0.77 -11.07 1.39
N MET A 103 1.75 -10.24 1.01
CA MET A 103 1.86 -9.70 -0.33
C MET A 103 2.41 -10.75 -1.31
N PRO A 104 2.00 -10.70 -2.58
CA PRO A 104 2.61 -11.55 -3.61
C PRO A 104 4.11 -11.25 -3.72
N GLY A 105 4.90 -12.32 -3.80
CA GLY A 105 6.35 -12.21 -3.92
C GLY A 105 6.76 -11.62 -5.25
N VAL A 106 7.15 -10.34 -5.25
CA VAL A 106 7.79 -9.62 -6.36
C VAL A 106 8.83 -8.66 -5.81
N SER A 107 9.94 -8.49 -6.53
CA SER A 107 10.97 -7.52 -6.23
C SER A 107 10.72 -6.31 -7.12
N VAL A 108 10.55 -5.15 -6.52
CA VAL A 108 10.25 -3.91 -7.23
C VAL A 108 11.36 -2.93 -6.93
N ILE A 109 12.10 -2.49 -7.95
CA ILE A 109 13.22 -1.54 -7.86
C ILE A 109 14.44 -2.08 -7.07
N VAL A 110 14.27 -2.78 -5.95
CA VAL A 110 15.36 -3.40 -5.18
C VAL A 110 15.14 -4.91 -5.05
N ASP A 111 16.21 -5.66 -5.30
CA ASP A 111 16.36 -7.10 -5.10
C ASP A 111 17.41 -7.30 -4.01
N VAL A 112 16.94 -7.40 -2.76
CA VAL A 112 17.82 -7.50 -1.58
C VAL A 112 18.58 -8.83 -1.59
N GLU A 113 17.93 -9.92 -1.99
CA GLU A 113 18.51 -11.26 -2.09
C GLU A 113 19.76 -11.29 -2.97
N ASN A 114 19.71 -10.60 -4.11
CA ASN A 114 20.82 -10.55 -5.07
C ASN A 114 21.64 -9.25 -4.98
N MET A 115 21.42 -8.42 -3.95
CA MET A 115 22.09 -7.13 -3.76
C MET A 115 22.06 -6.24 -5.01
N LYS A 116 20.92 -6.18 -5.69
CA LYS A 116 20.76 -5.47 -6.98
C LYS A 116 19.65 -4.44 -6.89
N ALA A 117 19.88 -3.26 -7.44
CA ALA A 117 18.87 -2.20 -7.51
C ALA A 117 18.74 -1.63 -8.93
N ALA A 118 17.51 -1.27 -9.30
CA ALA A 118 17.09 -0.64 -10.53
C ALA A 118 16.44 0.72 -10.21
N ILE A 119 17.18 1.58 -9.51
CA ILE A 119 16.72 2.86 -8.96
C ILE A 119 16.39 3.83 -10.13
N PRO A 120 15.21 4.48 -10.11
CA PRO A 120 14.84 5.48 -11.11
C PRO A 120 15.58 6.82 -10.90
N GLY A 121 15.73 7.60 -11.97
CA GLY A 121 16.29 8.96 -11.90
C GLY A 121 17.71 9.03 -11.31
N GLU A 122 17.93 10.02 -10.44
CA GLU A 122 19.19 10.22 -9.69
C GLU A 122 19.19 9.51 -8.32
N GLY A 123 18.08 8.89 -7.93
CA GLY A 123 17.96 8.19 -6.64
C GLY A 123 17.88 9.07 -5.39
N ASN A 124 17.91 10.40 -5.54
CA ASN A 124 17.92 11.34 -4.41
C ASN A 124 16.52 11.83 -4.00
N THR A 125 15.47 11.43 -4.71
CA THR A 125 14.11 11.88 -4.42
C THR A 125 13.56 11.18 -3.17
N PRO A 126 13.11 11.92 -2.15
CA PRO A 126 12.53 11.33 -0.95
C PRO A 126 11.35 10.41 -1.29
N THR A 127 11.31 9.24 -0.65
CA THR A 127 10.27 8.23 -0.86
C THR A 127 9.76 7.74 0.49
N VAL A 128 8.45 7.80 0.70
CA VAL A 128 7.81 7.23 1.89
C VAL A 128 7.73 5.71 1.77
N PHE A 129 8.25 5.03 2.79
CA PHE A 129 8.14 3.59 2.97
C PHE A 129 7.29 3.26 4.20
N THR A 130 6.48 2.21 4.13
CA THR A 130 5.71 1.71 5.27
C THR A 130 5.73 0.18 5.33
N TYR A 131 5.73 -0.40 6.53
CA TYR A 131 5.52 -1.84 6.68
C TYR A 131 4.02 -2.14 6.83
N THR A 132 3.50 -3.17 6.15
CA THR A 132 2.06 -3.46 6.16
C THR A 132 1.50 -3.73 7.55
N LYS A 133 2.29 -4.30 8.48
CA LYS A 133 1.85 -4.50 9.88
C LYS A 133 1.62 -3.18 10.60
N ASP A 134 2.54 -2.23 10.47
CA ASP A 134 2.41 -0.91 11.07
C ASP A 134 1.19 -0.18 10.49
N VAL A 135 0.96 -0.31 9.18
CA VAL A 135 -0.23 0.24 8.52
C VAL A 135 -1.52 -0.34 9.10
N ALA A 136 -1.56 -1.66 9.34
CA ALA A 136 -2.70 -2.30 9.98
C ALA A 136 -2.93 -1.77 11.40
N GLU A 137 -1.87 -1.54 12.18
CA GLU A 137 -1.95 -0.94 13.51
C GLU A 137 -2.51 0.50 13.45
N PHE A 138 -2.01 1.34 12.54
CA PHE A 138 -2.51 2.70 12.35
C PHE A 138 -3.97 2.73 11.94
N ILE A 139 -4.40 1.86 11.02
CA ILE A 139 -5.80 1.79 10.59
C ILE A 139 -6.68 1.34 11.76
N ALA A 140 -6.27 0.31 12.51
CA ALA A 140 -7.02 -0.18 13.67
C ALA A 140 -7.18 0.91 14.74
N ALA A 141 -6.10 1.62 15.07
CA ALA A 141 -6.14 2.73 16.03
C ALA A 141 -6.92 3.94 15.52
N SER A 142 -6.89 4.21 14.21
CA SER A 142 -7.65 5.30 13.61
C SER A 142 -9.16 5.17 13.85
N LEU A 143 -9.67 3.96 14.12
CA LEU A 143 -11.08 3.74 14.43
C LEU A 143 -11.55 4.45 15.71
N ASP A 144 -10.63 4.74 16.62
CA ASP A 144 -10.93 5.45 17.87
C ASP A 144 -10.79 6.98 17.72
N LEU A 145 -10.36 7.47 16.55
CA LEU A 145 -10.32 8.90 16.28
C LEU A 145 -11.74 9.48 16.24
N PRO A 146 -11.95 10.70 16.75
CA PRO A 146 -13.28 11.33 16.77
C PRO A 146 -13.82 11.60 15.36
N LYS A 147 -12.94 11.74 14.37
CA LYS A 147 -13.28 11.98 12.97
C LYS A 147 -12.17 11.50 12.04
N TRP A 148 -12.53 10.93 10.91
CA TRP A 148 -11.61 10.62 9.83
C TRP A 148 -11.47 11.79 8.86
N ARG A 149 -10.23 12.02 8.44
CA ARG A 149 -9.97 12.83 7.25
C ARG A 149 -10.18 11.95 6.03
N GLN A 150 -10.76 12.56 4.98
CA GLN A 150 -10.96 11.87 3.71
C GLN A 150 -9.65 11.32 3.12
N ARG A 151 -8.52 11.96 3.44
CA ARG A 151 -7.17 11.49 3.11
C ARG A 151 -6.32 11.49 4.37
N SER A 152 -5.71 10.36 4.66
CA SER A 152 -4.88 10.13 5.84
C SER A 152 -3.55 9.52 5.41
N ILE A 153 -2.44 10.21 5.69
CA ILE A 153 -1.10 9.75 5.32
C ILE A 153 -0.52 8.91 6.46
N ILE A 154 0.00 7.74 6.13
CA ILE A 154 0.85 6.92 7.01
C ILE A 154 2.24 6.98 6.39
N ALA A 155 3.20 7.59 7.08
CA ALA A 155 4.51 7.83 6.51
C ALA A 155 5.62 7.58 7.52
N VAL A 156 6.64 6.84 7.07
CA VAL A 156 7.99 6.90 7.63
C VAL A 156 8.86 7.56 6.58
N VAL A 157 9.24 8.81 6.84
CA VAL A 157 10.15 9.55 5.96
C VAL A 157 11.58 9.20 6.39
N HIS A 158 12.40 8.74 5.45
CA HIS A 158 13.86 8.65 5.62
C HIS A 158 14.56 9.48 4.55
N ASP A 159 15.62 10.16 4.97
CA ASP A 159 16.52 10.91 4.10
C ASP A 159 17.42 9.97 3.27
N SER A 160 17.90 10.49 2.13
CA SER A 160 18.51 9.73 1.03
C SER A 160 19.93 9.21 1.28
N PRO A 161 20.24 7.98 0.83
CA PRO A 161 21.61 7.55 0.53
C PRO A 161 21.92 7.66 -0.97
N GLN A 162 23.06 8.25 -1.28
CA GLN A 162 23.52 8.65 -2.61
C GLN A 162 23.88 7.49 -3.56
N ASP A 163 23.75 7.87 -4.83
CA ASP A 163 24.17 7.26 -6.10
C ASP A 163 23.43 6.00 -6.54
N LEU A 164 22.94 6.01 -7.80
CA LEU A 164 23.38 5.10 -8.89
C LEU A 164 22.57 5.34 -10.19
N ARG A 165 23.30 5.41 -11.31
CA ARG A 165 22.83 5.83 -12.65
C ARG A 165 22.34 4.69 -13.53
N ALA A 166 21.71 5.14 -14.62
CA ALA A 166 21.62 4.56 -15.97
C ALA A 166 20.30 3.86 -16.32
N ARG A 167 19.20 4.63 -16.25
CA ARG A 167 17.88 4.44 -16.90
C ARG A 167 17.79 3.30 -17.94
N LYS A 168 17.82 2.06 -17.46
CA LYS A 168 17.48 0.83 -18.16
C LYS A 168 16.75 -0.04 -17.14
N ASN A 169 15.54 -0.47 -17.46
CA ASN A 169 14.83 -1.47 -16.69
C ASN A 169 15.71 -2.71 -16.62
N THR A 170 16.40 -2.86 -15.50
CA THR A 170 17.28 -3.99 -15.26
C THR A 170 16.40 -5.09 -14.71
N GLU A 171 16.31 -6.20 -15.43
CA GLU A 171 15.62 -7.39 -14.91
C GLU A 171 16.29 -7.81 -13.60
N LEU A 172 15.48 -7.89 -12.55
CA LEU A 172 15.87 -8.37 -11.23
C LEU A 172 15.74 -9.90 -11.25
N ALA A 173 16.83 -10.60 -10.95
CA ALA A 173 16.92 -12.05 -11.13
C ALA A 173 15.91 -12.79 -10.26
N SER A 174 15.64 -12.28 -9.04
CA SER A 174 14.61 -12.81 -8.15
C SER A 174 13.21 -12.84 -8.75
N ASN A 175 12.91 -12.04 -9.79
CA ASN A 175 11.59 -12.01 -10.44
C ASN A 175 11.36 -13.13 -11.47
N ILE A 176 12.41 -13.75 -12.01
CA ILE A 176 12.29 -14.81 -13.04
C ILE A 176 11.38 -15.96 -12.57
N PRO A 177 11.55 -16.55 -11.37
CA PRO A 177 10.64 -17.60 -10.90
C PRO A 177 9.23 -17.10 -10.54
N ARG A 178 9.01 -15.79 -10.44
CA ARG A 178 7.74 -15.18 -10.01
C ARG A 178 6.80 -14.87 -11.19
N TYR A 179 7.28 -14.96 -12.43
CA TYR A 179 6.50 -14.70 -13.64
C TYR A 179 5.34 -15.66 -13.87
N GLU A 180 5.38 -16.85 -13.25
CA GLU A 180 4.26 -17.79 -13.24
C GLU A 180 3.03 -17.22 -12.50
N PHE A 181 3.27 -16.38 -11.48
CA PHE A 181 2.22 -15.79 -10.64
C PHE A 181 1.90 -14.34 -11.01
N PHE A 182 2.89 -13.59 -11.50
CA PHE A 182 2.73 -12.20 -11.92
C PHE A 182 3.37 -11.97 -13.30
N PRO A 183 2.58 -11.87 -14.39
CA PRO A 183 3.13 -11.81 -15.74
C PRO A 183 4.15 -10.69 -15.93
N LYS A 184 5.24 -11.00 -16.64
CA LYS A 184 6.39 -10.10 -16.84
C LYS A 184 6.00 -8.70 -17.33
N ASN A 185 5.11 -8.60 -18.33
CA ASN A 185 4.70 -7.32 -18.89
C ASN A 185 3.95 -6.44 -17.86
N SER A 186 3.13 -7.08 -17.02
CA SER A 186 2.45 -6.40 -15.92
C SER A 186 3.45 -5.91 -14.88
N LEU A 187 4.47 -6.71 -14.55
CA LEU A 187 5.50 -6.32 -13.59
C LEU A 187 6.35 -5.16 -14.11
N VAL A 188 6.72 -5.20 -15.39
CA VAL A 188 7.46 -4.11 -16.04
C VAL A 188 6.65 -2.82 -16.02
N GLY A 189 5.35 -2.88 -16.33
CA GLY A 189 4.47 -1.72 -16.21
C GLY A 189 4.39 -1.17 -14.79
N LEU A 190 4.27 -2.05 -13.79
CA LEU A 190 4.22 -1.68 -12.38
C LEU A 190 5.52 -1.00 -11.91
N VAL A 191 6.68 -1.58 -12.24
CA VAL A 191 8.01 -1.03 -11.92
C VAL A 191 8.20 0.34 -12.58
N LEU A 192 7.74 0.52 -13.82
CA LEU A 192 7.82 1.81 -14.51
C LEU A 192 6.96 2.89 -13.85
N VAL A 193 5.72 2.58 -13.49
CA VAL A 193 4.82 3.53 -12.82
C VAL A 193 5.41 3.97 -11.48
N PHE A 194 5.88 3.02 -10.67
CA PHE A 194 6.53 3.36 -9.40
C PHE A 194 7.85 4.09 -9.59
N GLY A 195 8.64 3.70 -10.58
CA GLY A 195 9.90 4.36 -10.90
C GLY A 195 9.72 5.84 -11.23
N ILE A 196 8.78 6.15 -12.13
CA ILE A 196 8.44 7.52 -12.51
C ILE A 196 7.89 8.29 -11.31
N ALA A 197 6.97 7.69 -10.55
CA ALA A 197 6.38 8.34 -9.38
C ALA A 197 7.39 8.67 -8.28
N MET A 198 8.39 7.80 -8.05
CA MET A 198 9.51 8.11 -7.15
C MET A 198 10.36 9.23 -7.70
N GLU A 199 10.70 9.22 -9.00
CA GLU A 199 11.49 10.28 -9.63
C GLU A 199 10.80 11.65 -9.56
N GLU A 200 9.48 11.69 -9.77
CA GLU A 200 8.64 12.89 -9.71
C GLU A 200 8.31 13.35 -8.28
N GLY A 201 8.75 12.61 -7.25
CA GLY A 201 8.53 12.97 -5.85
C GLY A 201 7.10 12.74 -5.35
N LEU A 202 6.32 11.89 -6.02
CA LEU A 202 4.94 11.59 -5.62
C LEU A 202 4.84 10.79 -4.32
N PHE A 203 5.96 10.25 -3.84
CA PHE A 203 6.08 9.61 -2.53
C PHE A 203 6.51 10.56 -1.41
N ASP A 204 6.84 11.82 -1.71
CA ASP A 204 7.15 12.85 -0.70
C ASP A 204 5.85 13.51 -0.21
N PHE A 205 5.13 12.80 0.64
CA PHE A 205 3.82 13.25 1.10
C PHE A 205 3.91 14.48 2.02
N LYS A 206 3.12 15.51 1.69
CA LYS A 206 2.99 16.72 2.51
C LYS A 206 1.65 16.72 3.27
N GLY A 207 1.69 17.20 4.51
CA GLY A 207 0.52 17.34 5.38
C GLY A 207 0.64 16.55 6.68
N GLN A 208 -0.35 16.71 7.56
CA GLN A 208 -0.36 16.02 8.85
C GLN A 208 -0.61 14.51 8.67
N SER A 209 0.27 13.71 9.25
CA SER A 209 0.26 12.25 9.20
C SER A 209 -0.47 11.60 10.38
N LEU A 210 -0.83 10.32 10.26
CA LEU A 210 -1.31 9.54 11.40
C LEU A 210 -0.23 9.35 12.47
N ASN A 211 1.05 9.37 12.09
CA ASN A 211 2.16 9.36 13.05
C ASN A 211 2.13 10.57 13.99
N GLU A 212 1.72 11.75 13.50
CA GLU A 212 1.51 12.93 14.34
C GLU A 212 0.26 12.84 15.22
N MET A 213 -0.78 12.17 14.72
CA MET A 213 -2.07 12.04 15.42
C MET A 213 -2.08 10.92 16.47
N LEU A 214 -1.26 9.89 16.28
CA LEU A 214 -1.16 8.68 17.08
C LEU A 214 0.33 8.41 17.44
N PRO A 215 0.98 9.32 18.20
CA PRO A 215 2.42 9.27 18.46
C PRO A 215 2.87 8.06 19.28
N GLU A 216 1.94 7.35 19.92
CA GLU A 216 2.19 6.11 20.65
C GLU A 216 2.50 4.92 19.72
N ILE A 217 2.05 4.98 18.47
CA ILE A 217 2.32 3.93 17.47
C ILE A 217 3.62 4.26 16.75
N LYS A 218 4.63 3.40 16.94
CA LYS A 218 5.95 3.57 16.35
C LYS A 218 6.04 2.78 15.05
N SER A 219 6.21 3.50 13.96
CA SER A 219 6.50 2.90 12.67
C SER A 219 7.94 2.42 12.58
N MET A 220 8.15 1.27 11.94
CA MET A 220 9.47 0.69 11.69
C MET A 220 10.19 1.47 10.58
N SER A 221 11.46 1.80 10.81
CA SER A 221 12.32 2.40 9.79
C SER A 221 12.77 1.37 8.75
N VAL A 222 13.14 1.85 7.56
CA VAL A 222 13.76 1.02 6.50
C VAL A 222 15.00 0.30 7.06
N GLU A 223 15.86 1.03 7.77
CA GLU A 223 17.10 0.48 8.34
C GLU A 223 16.82 -0.62 9.35
N VAL A 224 15.94 -0.37 10.33
CA VAL A 224 15.59 -1.36 11.36
C VAL A 224 14.94 -2.58 10.71
N PHE A 225 14.08 -2.39 9.71
CA PHE A 225 13.45 -3.46 8.97
C PHE A 225 14.49 -4.36 8.28
N LEU A 226 15.41 -3.77 7.51
CA LEU A 226 16.46 -4.51 6.81
C LEU A 226 17.42 -5.20 7.79
N GLN A 227 17.86 -4.53 8.85
CA GLN A 227 18.69 -5.16 9.88
C GLN A 227 17.98 -6.34 10.54
N THR A 228 16.69 -6.22 10.83
CA THR A 228 15.88 -7.26 11.49
C THR A 228 15.74 -8.51 10.63
N TYR A 229 15.42 -8.35 9.34
CA TYR A 229 15.08 -9.48 8.47
C TYR A 229 16.24 -9.98 7.61
N TRP A 230 17.25 -9.15 7.36
CA TRP A 230 18.42 -9.47 6.52
C TRP A 230 19.77 -9.42 7.23
N GLY A 231 19.90 -8.74 8.37
CA GLY A 231 21.20 -8.48 9.00
C GLY A 231 21.99 -9.72 9.47
N SER A 232 21.41 -10.91 9.37
CA SER A 232 22.01 -12.19 9.75
C SER A 232 22.05 -13.22 8.60
N LYS A 233 21.76 -12.79 7.37
CA LYS A 233 21.63 -13.65 6.19
C LYS A 233 22.85 -13.61 5.30
#